data_AF-A0A6J2X9R4-F1
#
_entry.id   AF-A0A6J2X9R4-F1
#
_cell.length_a   1.000
_cell.length_b   1.000
_cell.length_c   1.000
_cell.angle_alpha   90.00
_cell.angle_beta   90.00
_cell.angle_gamma   90.00
#
_symmetry.space_group_name_H-M   'P 1'
#
loop_
_entity.id
_entity.type
_entity.pdbx_description
1 polymer ?
#
loop_
_entity_poly.entity_id
_entity_poly.type
_entity_poly.pdbx_seq_one_letter_code
_entity_poly.pdbx_strand_id
1 'polypeptide(L)'
;MFFISLYIVTITTFIFSGNDAKEIISTTSCKCWENYRADVGENGLQCVALDQFHIMPCNMPKSPKCICSGGISSILKDESGTWCTKYSNGEELRRWPCENRQEWDDFLKKNPTVVMDRYEICKSVRPPNCICSGDLASVAKDTTGIWCIKYDENMDEIRWQCENIQEWSDFKKQHPYYLYC
;
A
#
# COMPACT_ATOMS: atom_id res chain seq x y z
N MET A 1 79.70 23.05 5.22
CA MET A 1 78.50 23.91 5.32
C MET A 1 77.30 23.07 4.93
N PHE A 2 76.54 22.61 5.90
CA PHE A 2 75.31 21.82 5.72
C PHE A 2 74.12 22.78 5.69
N PHE A 3 73.28 22.72 4.66
CA PHE A 3 71.94 23.34 4.69
C PHE A 3 70.93 22.24 4.38
N ILE A 4 70.28 21.74 5.44
CA ILE A 4 69.12 20.86 5.37
C ILE A 4 67.89 21.76 5.39
N SER A 5 67.23 21.92 4.24
CA SER A 5 65.95 22.63 4.14
C SER A 5 64.81 21.66 4.48
N LEU A 6 64.24 21.81 5.66
CA LEU A 6 63.12 21.04 6.18
C LEU A 6 61.80 21.68 5.70
N TYR A 7 61.12 21.08 4.71
CA TYR A 7 59.77 21.48 4.31
C TYR A 7 58.75 20.78 5.20
N ILE A 8 58.10 21.54 6.09
CA ILE A 8 56.97 21.05 6.91
C ILE A 8 55.70 21.16 6.07
N VAL A 9 55.22 20.03 5.57
CA VAL A 9 53.89 19.92 4.94
C VAL A 9 52.87 19.70 6.05
N THR A 10 52.16 20.76 6.43
CA THR A 10 50.99 20.65 7.33
C THR A 10 49.76 20.26 6.51
N ILE A 11 49.34 18.99 6.60
CA ILE A 11 48.06 18.51 6.06
C ILE A 11 46.99 18.78 7.13
N THR A 12 46.23 19.86 6.99
CA THR A 12 45.00 20.09 7.77
C THR A 12 43.88 19.21 7.24
N THR A 13 43.58 18.12 7.94
CA THR A 13 42.40 17.29 7.70
C THR A 13 41.14 18.00 8.24
N PHE A 14 40.33 18.55 7.34
CA PHE A 14 38.98 19.01 7.67
C PHE A 14 38.06 17.80 7.85
N ILE A 15 37.73 17.46 9.10
CA ILE A 15 36.68 16.49 9.42
C ILE A 15 35.35 17.23 9.34
N PHE A 16 34.61 17.05 8.23
CA PHE A 16 33.20 17.42 8.17
C PHE A 16 32.41 16.44 9.06
N SER A 17 32.06 16.88 10.26
CA SER A 17 31.01 16.23 11.05
C SER A 17 29.68 16.59 10.39
N GLY A 18 29.16 15.68 9.55
CA GLY A 18 27.78 15.74 9.07
C GLY A 18 26.86 15.56 10.27
N ASN A 19 26.21 16.63 10.70
CA ASN A 19 25.09 16.52 11.62
C ASN A 19 23.91 15.96 10.83
N ASP A 20 23.75 14.64 10.81
CA ASP A 20 22.48 14.02 10.48
C ASP A 20 21.47 14.43 11.56
N ALA A 21 20.77 15.53 11.30
CA ALA A 21 19.60 15.92 12.08
C ALA A 21 18.54 14.85 11.87
N LYS A 22 18.57 13.80 12.71
CA LYS A 22 17.51 12.81 12.80
C LYS A 22 16.24 13.56 13.21
N GLU A 23 15.37 13.80 12.23
CA GLU A 23 14.08 14.45 12.42
C GLU A 23 13.33 13.69 13.53
N ILE A 24 13.12 14.34 14.67
CA ILE A 24 12.36 13.77 15.77
C ILE A 24 10.90 13.82 15.33
N ILE A 25 10.46 12.77 14.64
CA ILE A 25 9.07 12.61 14.21
C ILE A 25 8.22 12.47 15.47
N SER A 26 7.52 13.53 15.84
CA SER A 26 6.67 13.55 17.02
C SER A 26 5.46 12.66 16.79
N THR A 27 5.30 11.63 17.63
CA THR A 27 4.18 10.68 17.57
C THR A 27 2.84 11.27 18.02
N THR A 28 2.83 12.47 18.60
CA THR A 28 1.62 13.13 19.14
C THR A 28 0.56 13.49 18.09
N SER A 29 0.91 13.57 16.80
CA SER A 29 -0.06 13.84 15.71
C SER A 29 -0.82 12.58 15.25
N CYS A 30 -0.42 11.40 15.71
CA CYS A 30 -1.00 10.12 15.32
C CYS A 30 -2.03 9.63 16.34
N LYS A 31 -3.32 9.70 16.00
CA LYS A 31 -4.40 9.11 16.81
C LYS A 31 -4.69 7.70 16.33
N CYS A 32 -4.53 6.73 17.22
CA CYS A 32 -4.76 5.32 16.97
C CYS A 32 -6.07 4.85 17.63
N TRP A 33 -6.59 3.71 17.16
CA TRP A 33 -7.71 3.06 17.84
C TRP A 33 -7.28 2.48 19.20
N GLU A 34 -8.27 2.11 20.00
CA GLU A 34 -8.05 1.34 21.22
C GLU A 34 -7.30 0.03 20.91
N ASN A 35 -6.32 -0.31 21.75
CA ASN A 35 -5.37 -1.41 21.58
C ASN A 35 -4.38 -1.26 20.42
N TYR A 36 -4.15 -0.03 19.96
CA TYR A 36 -3.07 0.31 19.04
C TYR A 36 -2.20 1.40 19.66
N ARG A 37 -0.92 1.40 19.32
CA ARG A 37 0.03 2.46 19.66
C ARG A 37 0.57 3.11 18.40
N ALA A 38 0.88 4.41 18.48
CA ALA A 38 1.60 5.09 17.43
C ALA A 38 3.05 4.58 17.39
N ASP A 39 3.55 4.34 16.19
CA ASP A 39 4.90 3.84 15.93
C ASP A 39 5.45 4.47 14.64
N VAL A 40 6.77 4.48 14.49
CA VAL A 40 7.45 4.97 13.28
C VAL A 40 7.98 3.77 12.52
N GLY A 41 7.26 3.38 11.46
CA GLY A 41 7.67 2.32 10.55
C GLY A 41 8.48 2.84 9.36
N GLU A 42 8.83 1.95 8.45
CA GLU A 42 9.54 2.29 7.19
C GLU A 42 8.76 3.30 6.34
N ASN A 43 7.41 3.27 6.42
CA ASN A 43 6.52 4.15 5.68
C ASN A 43 6.08 5.40 6.49
N GLY A 44 6.74 5.67 7.62
CA GLY A 44 6.43 6.80 8.50
C GLY A 44 5.51 6.44 9.68
N LEU A 45 4.77 7.44 10.17
CA LEU A 45 3.90 7.30 11.32
C LEU A 45 2.72 6.36 11.03
N GLN A 46 2.56 5.34 11.87
CA GLN A 46 1.52 4.32 11.75
C GLN A 46 1.01 3.88 13.12
N CYS A 47 -0.12 3.18 13.13
CA CYS A 47 -0.71 2.57 14.32
C CYS A 47 -0.51 1.06 14.29
N VAL A 48 0.19 0.52 15.28
CA VAL A 48 0.49 -0.92 15.40
C VAL A 48 -0.35 -1.51 16.53
N ALA A 49 -1.03 -2.62 16.28
CA ALA A 49 -1.81 -3.32 17.31
C ALA A 49 -0.89 -3.83 18.43
N LEU A 50 -1.38 -3.78 19.67
CA LEU A 50 -0.63 -4.24 20.83
C LEU A 50 -0.50 -5.77 20.88
N ASP A 51 -1.59 -6.47 20.55
CA ASP A 51 -1.73 -7.92 20.72
C ASP A 51 -1.99 -8.66 19.38
N GLN A 52 -1.84 -7.98 18.24
CA GLN A 52 -2.12 -8.54 16.90
C GLN A 52 -1.06 -8.09 15.89
N PHE A 53 -0.85 -8.87 14.84
CA PHE A 53 0.01 -8.49 13.70
C PHE A 53 -0.74 -7.61 12.71
N HIS A 54 -1.28 -6.49 13.19
CA HIS A 54 -2.04 -5.56 12.36
C HIS A 54 -1.47 -4.14 12.48
N ILE A 55 -1.31 -3.50 11.32
CA ILE A 55 -0.79 -2.14 11.18
C ILE A 55 -1.80 -1.34 10.35
N MET A 56 -2.08 -0.11 10.77
CA MET A 56 -2.98 0.79 10.05
C MET A 56 -2.45 2.23 10.02
N PRO A 57 -2.87 3.04 9.05
CA PRO A 57 -2.56 4.47 9.02
C PRO A 57 -3.04 5.22 10.28
N CYS A 58 -2.32 6.28 10.63
CA CYS A 58 -2.73 7.21 11.67
C CYS A 58 -4.06 7.90 11.34
N ASN A 59 -4.81 8.30 12.37
CA ASN A 59 -6.05 9.07 12.25
C ASN A 59 -7.14 8.38 11.40
N MET A 60 -7.02 7.07 11.22
CA MET A 60 -8.02 6.29 10.50
C MET A 60 -9.36 6.31 11.26
N PRO A 61 -10.48 6.69 10.63
CA PRO A 61 -11.77 6.68 11.30
C PRO A 61 -12.23 5.23 11.54
N LYS A 62 -12.81 4.99 12.72
CA LYS A 62 -13.26 3.66 13.12
C LYS A 62 -14.50 3.25 12.33
N SER A 63 -14.35 2.28 11.43
CA SER A 63 -15.47 1.74 10.65
C SER A 63 -16.48 1.02 11.56
N PRO A 64 -17.78 1.03 11.23
CA PRO A 64 -18.76 0.25 11.95
C PRO A 64 -18.45 -1.25 11.86
N LYS A 65 -18.91 -2.03 12.84
CA LYS A 65 -18.77 -3.49 12.80
C LYS A 65 -19.85 -4.06 11.89
N CYS A 66 -19.48 -4.98 10.99
CA CYS A 66 -20.44 -5.66 10.12
C CYS A 66 -21.36 -6.56 10.95
N ILE A 67 -22.68 -6.38 10.83
CA ILE A 67 -23.69 -7.25 11.44
C ILE A 67 -24.13 -8.30 10.44
N CYS A 68 -24.18 -9.56 10.87
CA CYS A 68 -24.56 -10.69 10.03
C CYS A 68 -25.39 -11.71 10.82
N SER A 69 -26.47 -12.21 10.21
CA SER A 69 -27.27 -13.32 10.69
C SER A 69 -26.98 -14.61 9.89
N GLY A 70 -27.53 -15.76 10.29
CA GLY A 70 -27.45 -16.99 9.48
C GLY A 70 -26.23 -17.90 9.71
N GLY A 71 -25.53 -17.73 10.85
CA GLY A 71 -24.41 -18.58 11.24
C GLY A 71 -23.19 -18.35 10.36
N ILE A 72 -22.66 -17.12 10.44
CA ILE A 72 -21.44 -16.71 9.71
C ILE A 72 -20.22 -17.51 10.14
N SER A 73 -19.30 -17.67 9.19
CA SER A 73 -17.97 -18.22 9.45
C SER A 73 -16.93 -17.11 9.58
N SER A 74 -17.05 -16.04 8.79
CA SER A 74 -16.10 -14.93 8.80
C SER A 74 -16.66 -13.64 8.19
N ILE A 75 -16.00 -12.52 8.45
CA ILE A 75 -16.18 -11.26 7.74
C ILE A 75 -15.05 -11.10 6.74
N LEU A 76 -15.39 -11.07 5.45
CA LEU A 76 -14.43 -10.86 4.39
C LEU A 76 -14.41 -9.37 4.02
N LYS A 77 -13.21 -8.80 3.86
CA LYS A 77 -13.01 -7.47 3.31
C LYS A 77 -12.20 -7.58 2.03
N ASP A 78 -12.78 -7.15 0.92
CA ASP A 78 -12.13 -7.11 -0.39
C ASP A 78 -12.33 -5.74 -1.06
N GLU A 79 -11.90 -5.62 -2.31
CA GLU A 79 -12.04 -4.40 -3.12
C GLU A 79 -13.51 -3.95 -3.30
N SER A 80 -14.45 -4.89 -3.26
CA SER A 80 -15.88 -4.63 -3.46
C SER A 80 -16.61 -4.26 -2.17
N GLY A 81 -15.98 -4.44 -1.01
CA GLY A 81 -16.50 -3.97 0.27
C GLY A 81 -16.27 -4.93 1.44
N THR A 82 -17.13 -4.82 2.45
CA THR A 82 -17.15 -5.72 3.61
C THR A 82 -18.36 -6.64 3.52
N TRP A 83 -18.12 -7.95 3.65
CA TRP A 83 -19.10 -9.00 3.40
C TRP A 83 -19.20 -9.98 4.56
N CYS A 84 -20.41 -10.44 4.82
CA CYS A 84 -20.67 -11.63 5.61
C CYS A 84 -20.39 -12.86 4.74
N THR A 85 -19.60 -13.80 5.25
CA THR A 85 -19.27 -15.03 4.53
C THR A 85 -19.55 -16.27 5.36
N LYS A 86 -19.96 -17.34 4.69
CA LYS A 86 -20.15 -18.67 5.25
C LYS A 86 -19.33 -19.66 4.46
N TYR A 87 -18.46 -20.37 5.16
CA TYR A 87 -17.62 -21.42 4.60
C TYR A 87 -18.10 -22.79 5.08
N SER A 88 -17.93 -23.80 4.24
CA SER A 88 -18.10 -25.20 4.62
C SER A 88 -17.08 -26.03 3.86
N ASN A 89 -16.37 -26.92 4.55
CA ASN A 89 -15.32 -27.78 3.97
C ASN A 89 -14.25 -27.01 3.18
N GLY A 90 -13.92 -25.78 3.61
CA GLY A 90 -12.92 -24.93 2.96
C GLY A 90 -13.44 -24.12 1.77
N GLU A 91 -14.70 -24.32 1.35
CA GLU A 91 -15.31 -23.60 0.23
C GLU A 91 -16.28 -22.50 0.70
N GLU A 92 -16.32 -21.39 -0.03
CA GLU A 92 -17.27 -20.30 0.21
C GLU A 92 -18.66 -20.72 -0.25
N LEU A 93 -19.54 -21.05 0.70
CA LEU A 93 -20.93 -21.40 0.40
C LEU A 93 -21.78 -20.19 0.06
N ARG A 94 -21.53 -19.08 0.76
CA ARG A 94 -22.35 -17.87 0.63
C ARG A 94 -21.59 -16.64 1.05
N ARG A 95 -21.79 -15.57 0.28
CA ARG A 95 -21.38 -14.20 0.58
C ARG A 95 -22.58 -13.27 0.43
N TRP A 96 -22.75 -12.35 1.38
CA TRP A 96 -23.82 -11.37 1.36
C TRP A 96 -23.39 -10.09 2.09
N PRO A 97 -24.00 -8.92 1.79
CA PRO A 97 -23.61 -7.67 2.41
C PRO A 97 -23.92 -7.63 3.91
N CYS A 98 -23.23 -6.75 4.64
CA CYS A 98 -23.56 -6.45 6.04
C CYS A 98 -25.03 -6.02 6.18
N GLU A 99 -25.69 -6.47 7.24
CA GLU A 99 -27.11 -6.19 7.50
C GLU A 99 -27.33 -4.76 8.01
N ASN A 100 -26.34 -4.17 8.68
CA ASN A 100 -26.36 -2.78 9.14
C ASN A 100 -25.97 -1.79 8.03
N ARG A 101 -26.60 -1.90 6.85
CA ARG A 101 -26.26 -1.08 5.68
C ARG A 101 -26.34 0.42 5.95
N GLN A 102 -27.35 0.87 6.68
CA GLN A 102 -27.54 2.29 6.98
C GLN A 102 -26.36 2.89 7.77
N GLU A 103 -25.83 2.16 8.75
CA GLU A 103 -24.71 2.62 9.56
C GLU A 103 -23.43 2.75 8.71
N TRP A 104 -23.24 1.81 7.79
CA TRP A 104 -22.17 1.88 6.80
C TRP A 104 -22.37 3.08 5.87
N ASP A 105 -23.55 3.26 5.30
CA ASP A 105 -23.84 4.38 4.39
C ASP A 105 -23.60 5.74 5.09
N ASP A 106 -24.03 5.89 6.34
CA ASP A 106 -23.81 7.10 7.14
C ASP A 106 -22.33 7.31 7.46
N PHE A 107 -21.59 6.25 7.79
CA PHE A 107 -20.15 6.29 8.02
C PHE A 107 -19.40 6.73 6.76
N LEU A 108 -19.75 6.15 5.61
CA LEU A 108 -19.14 6.42 4.32
C LEU A 108 -19.46 7.85 3.86
N LYS A 109 -20.68 8.33 4.10
CA LYS A 109 -21.09 9.72 3.86
C LYS A 109 -20.31 10.72 4.71
N LYS A 110 -20.00 10.37 5.97
CA LYS A 110 -19.24 11.22 6.89
C LYS A 110 -17.72 11.18 6.62
N ASN A 111 -17.22 10.10 6.04
CA ASN A 111 -15.80 9.87 5.79
C ASN A 111 -15.57 9.54 4.29
N PRO A 112 -15.80 10.50 3.38
CA PRO A 112 -15.72 10.25 1.94
C PRO A 112 -14.32 9.80 1.50
N THR A 113 -13.26 10.21 2.21
CA THR A 113 -11.89 9.76 1.95
C THR A 113 -11.68 8.26 2.19
N VAL A 114 -12.52 7.61 3.01
CA VAL A 114 -12.48 6.16 3.25
C VAL A 114 -13.14 5.39 2.10
N VAL A 115 -14.16 5.98 1.46
CA VAL A 115 -14.87 5.41 0.29
C VAL A 115 -14.05 5.59 -0.98
N MET A 116 -13.44 6.76 -1.12
CA MET A 116 -12.72 7.17 -2.32
C MET A 116 -11.51 6.29 -2.61
N ASP A 117 -10.88 5.66 -1.62
CA ASP A 117 -9.59 4.99 -1.86
C ASP A 117 -9.64 3.62 -2.54
N ARG A 118 -10.79 2.95 -2.71
CA ARG A 118 -10.75 1.58 -3.29
C ARG A 118 -11.86 1.10 -4.21
N TYR A 119 -13.07 1.66 -4.19
CA TYR A 119 -14.14 1.11 -5.04
C TYR A 119 -14.53 2.04 -6.21
N GLU A 120 -14.66 3.34 -5.97
CA GLU A 120 -15.01 4.29 -7.03
C GLU A 120 -13.81 4.70 -7.91
N ILE A 121 -12.60 4.81 -7.35
CA ILE A 121 -11.37 5.02 -8.16
C ILE A 121 -11.18 3.87 -9.15
N CYS A 122 -11.27 2.62 -8.69
CA CYS A 122 -11.00 1.45 -9.53
C CYS A 122 -12.08 1.25 -10.62
N LYS A 123 -13.30 1.72 -10.39
CA LYS A 123 -14.41 1.61 -11.35
C LYS A 123 -14.51 2.77 -12.34
N SER A 124 -14.08 3.98 -11.95
CA SER A 124 -14.20 5.19 -12.78
C SER A 124 -12.93 5.53 -13.57
N VAL A 125 -11.77 5.09 -13.10
CA VAL A 125 -10.48 5.40 -13.73
C VAL A 125 -10.10 4.29 -14.71
N ARG A 126 -10.13 4.59 -16.02
CA ARG A 126 -9.59 3.69 -17.02
C ARG A 126 -8.06 3.82 -17.02
N PRO A 127 -7.31 2.74 -16.71
CA PRO A 127 -5.87 2.76 -16.85
C PRO A 127 -5.46 2.87 -18.33
N PRO A 128 -4.22 3.31 -18.60
CA PRO A 128 -3.58 3.06 -19.88
C PRO A 128 -3.59 1.58 -20.22
N ASN A 129 -3.67 1.23 -21.49
CA ASN A 129 -3.40 -0.14 -21.91
C ASN A 129 -1.89 -0.41 -21.81
N CYS A 130 -1.48 -1.52 -21.21
CA CYS A 130 -0.08 -1.93 -21.19
C CYS A 130 0.34 -2.34 -22.61
N ILE A 131 1.41 -1.71 -23.13
CA ILE A 131 1.97 -2.06 -24.44
C ILE A 131 3.08 -3.10 -24.24
N CYS A 132 2.95 -4.23 -24.95
CA CYS A 132 3.88 -5.36 -24.89
C CYS A 132 4.40 -5.69 -26.30
N SER A 133 5.69 -5.54 -26.50
CA SER A 133 6.47 -5.87 -27.68
C SER A 133 6.82 -7.36 -27.65
N GLY A 134 5.89 -8.20 -28.08
CA GLY A 134 6.12 -9.62 -28.23
C GLY A 134 4.85 -10.34 -28.68
N ASP A 135 4.97 -11.16 -29.72
CA ASP A 135 3.86 -12.00 -30.17
C ASP A 135 3.44 -12.91 -29.00
N LEU A 136 2.14 -12.84 -28.65
CA LEU A 136 1.46 -13.59 -27.59
C LEU A 136 1.73 -13.14 -26.14
N ALA A 137 2.14 -11.88 -25.92
CA ALA A 137 2.20 -11.34 -24.56
C ALA A 137 0.78 -11.12 -23.98
N SER A 138 0.59 -11.48 -22.72
CA SER A 138 -0.59 -11.15 -21.91
C SER A 138 -0.23 -10.11 -20.84
N VAL A 139 -1.24 -9.47 -20.24
CA VAL A 139 -1.02 -8.47 -19.19
C VAL A 139 -1.42 -9.06 -17.83
N ALA A 140 -0.51 -8.98 -16.87
CA ALA A 140 -0.74 -9.35 -15.48
C ALA A 140 -0.62 -8.13 -14.57
N LYS A 141 -1.36 -8.13 -13.47
CA LYS A 141 -1.33 -7.08 -12.45
C LYS A 141 -1.13 -7.73 -11.08
N ASP A 142 -0.21 -7.17 -10.29
CA ASP A 142 0.01 -7.53 -8.90
C ASP A 142 0.29 -6.28 -8.05
N THR A 143 0.59 -6.48 -6.77
CA THR A 143 0.91 -5.39 -5.83
C THR A 143 2.21 -4.64 -6.17
N THR A 144 3.07 -5.23 -7.00
CA THR A 144 4.35 -4.65 -7.40
C THR A 144 4.26 -3.88 -8.72
N GLY A 145 3.23 -4.12 -9.53
CA GLY A 145 3.01 -3.38 -10.77
C GLY A 145 2.10 -4.07 -11.77
N ILE A 146 2.21 -3.61 -13.00
CA ILE A 146 1.53 -4.17 -14.17
C ILE A 146 2.63 -4.60 -15.14
N TRP A 147 2.49 -5.82 -15.62
CA TRP A 147 3.56 -6.56 -16.28
C TRP A 147 3.04 -7.16 -17.58
N CYS A 148 3.90 -7.15 -18.58
CA CYS A 148 3.76 -8.04 -19.73
C CYS A 148 4.29 -9.42 -19.32
N ILE A 149 3.51 -10.45 -19.59
CA ILE A 149 3.87 -11.84 -19.31
C ILE A 149 3.81 -12.66 -20.60
N LYS A 150 4.76 -13.58 -20.75
CA LYS A 150 4.77 -14.61 -21.78
C LYS A 150 5.30 -15.90 -21.16
N TYR A 151 4.81 -17.02 -21.64
CA TYR A 151 5.33 -18.33 -21.30
C TYR A 151 6.33 -18.78 -22.36
N ASP A 152 7.46 -19.31 -21.93
CA ASP A 152 8.41 -19.95 -22.82
C ASP A 152 7.96 -21.38 -23.21
N GLU A 153 8.79 -22.10 -23.95
CA GLU A 153 8.50 -23.47 -24.38
C GLU A 153 8.41 -24.48 -23.21
N ASN A 154 8.97 -24.13 -22.05
CA ASN A 154 8.94 -24.94 -20.82
C ASN A 154 7.80 -24.54 -19.88
N MET A 155 6.93 -23.61 -20.29
CA MET A 155 5.90 -22.98 -19.46
C MET A 155 6.44 -22.15 -18.29
N ASP A 156 7.70 -21.70 -18.37
CA ASP A 156 8.24 -20.74 -17.42
C ASP A 156 7.72 -19.34 -17.73
N GLU A 157 7.32 -18.61 -16.69
CA GLU A 157 6.82 -17.23 -16.81
C GLU A 157 7.99 -16.26 -17.03
N ILE A 158 7.99 -15.62 -18.19
CA ILE A 158 8.84 -14.47 -18.49
C ILE A 158 7.99 -13.22 -18.32
N ARG A 159 8.36 -12.37 -17.34
CA ARG A 159 7.69 -11.10 -17.08
C ARG A 159 8.60 -9.89 -17.31
N TRP A 160 8.06 -8.83 -17.91
CA TRP A 160 8.76 -7.56 -18.12
C TRP A 160 7.81 -6.37 -17.95
N GLN A 161 8.38 -5.16 -17.84
CA GLN A 161 7.59 -3.94 -17.67
C GLN A 161 6.89 -3.52 -18.96
N CYS A 162 5.71 -2.92 -18.85
CA CYS A 162 5.01 -2.28 -19.97
C CYS A 162 5.91 -1.25 -20.66
N GLU A 163 5.90 -1.18 -21.99
CA GLU A 163 6.74 -0.23 -22.74
C GLU A 163 6.28 1.23 -22.62
N ASN A 164 4.99 1.47 -22.38
CA ASN A 164 4.46 2.82 -22.14
C ASN A 164 4.71 3.30 -20.70
N ILE A 165 5.96 3.16 -20.22
CA ILE A 165 6.38 3.49 -18.85
C ILE A 165 6.02 4.94 -18.49
N GLN A 166 6.18 5.88 -19.42
CA GLN A 166 5.92 7.30 -19.16
C GLN A 166 4.43 7.56 -18.88
N GLU A 167 3.55 7.00 -19.69
CA GLU A 167 2.09 7.12 -19.53
C GLU A 167 1.64 6.50 -18.20
N TRP A 168 2.18 5.34 -17.86
CA TRP A 168 1.95 4.70 -16.56
C TRP A 168 2.52 5.48 -15.39
N SER A 169 3.69 6.10 -15.54
CA SER A 169 4.28 6.96 -14.51
C SER A 169 3.37 8.16 -14.23
N ASP A 170 2.90 8.82 -15.28
CA ASP A 170 2.06 10.01 -15.14
C ASP A 170 0.66 9.65 -14.61
N PHE A 171 0.13 8.50 -15.02
CA PHE A 171 -1.08 7.92 -14.44
C PHE A 171 -0.93 7.60 -12.96
N LYS A 172 0.18 6.97 -12.54
CA LYS A 172 0.47 6.68 -11.12
C LYS A 172 0.65 7.95 -10.28
N LYS A 173 1.21 9.02 -10.84
CA LYS A 173 1.29 10.33 -10.17
C LYS A 173 -0.10 10.92 -9.93
N GLN A 174 -1.01 10.77 -10.89
CA GLN A 174 -2.38 11.27 -10.79
C GLN A 174 -3.27 10.38 -9.92
N HIS A 175 -2.96 9.07 -9.87
CA HIS A 175 -3.74 8.05 -9.17
C HIS A 175 -2.84 7.10 -8.36
N PRO A 176 -2.19 7.58 -7.28
CA PRO A 176 -1.21 6.81 -6.52
C PRO A 176 -1.76 5.54 -5.87
N TYR A 177 -3.09 5.46 -5.69
CA TYR A 177 -3.76 4.34 -5.05
C TYR A 177 -4.26 3.26 -6.03
N TYR A 178 -4.06 3.43 -7.34
CA TYR A 178 -4.59 2.50 -8.36
C TYR A 178 -3.99 1.08 -8.31
N LEU A 179 -2.75 0.93 -7.82
CA LEU A 179 -2.10 -0.39 -7.65
C LEU A 179 -2.63 -1.17 -6.43
N TYR A 180 -3.51 -0.56 -5.63
CA TYR A 180 -4.22 -1.19 -4.52
C TYR A 180 -5.70 -1.49 -4.84
N CYS A 181 -6.13 -1.12 -6.06
CA CYS A 181 -6.99 -1.96 -6.88
C CYS A 181 -6.14 -3.14 -7.43
#